data_AF-A0A9D7VZA5-F1
#
_entry.id   AF-A0A9D7VZA5-F1
#
_cell.length_a   1.000
_cell.length_b   1.000
_cell.length_c   1.000
_cell.angle_alpha   90.00
_cell.angle_beta   90.00
_cell.angle_gamma   90.00
#
_symmetry.space_group_name_H-M   'P 1'
#
loop_
_entity.id
_entity.type
_entity.pdbx_description
1 polymer ?
#
loop_
_entity_poly.entity_id
_entity_poly.type
_entity_poly.pdbx_seq_one_letter_code
_entity_poly.pdbx_strand_id
1 'polypeptide(L)'
;MFLAPDCPLCHTLSTPFSKLNEKYPNMQGIGIISGNYYSAMEINHFATETAFKPAIFRDNSYQIARQLNATVTPEFYILDSTGNILYQGMMDDRIERLGSYKQQWKNNYLEDAILSVRNNLKPKIERTTPIGCSLEY
;
A
#
# COMPACT_ATOMS: atom_id res chain seq x y z
N MET A 1 -3.48 -0.63 -0.42
CA MET A 1 -2.27 -0.77 0.41
C MET A 1 -2.60 -1.75 1.52
N PHE A 2 -1.89 -2.88 1.60
CA PHE A 2 -1.89 -3.70 2.81
C PHE A 2 -1.05 -2.99 3.87
N LEU A 3 -1.58 -2.88 5.08
CA LEU A 3 -0.95 -2.14 6.17
C LEU A 3 -1.19 -2.82 7.53
N ALA A 4 -0.28 -2.53 8.46
CA ALA A 4 -0.31 -2.96 9.85
C ALA A 4 -0.12 -1.73 10.74
N PRO A 5 -1.04 -1.44 11.69
CA PRO A 5 -0.98 -0.26 12.57
C PRO A 5 0.31 -0.08 13.37
N ASP A 6 0.99 -1.15 13.75
CA ASP A 6 2.24 -1.15 14.52
C ASP A 6 3.50 -1.14 13.63
N CYS A 7 3.35 -1.19 12.31
CA CYS A 7 4.46 -1.24 11.37
C CYS A 7 5.05 0.16 11.08
N PRO A 8 6.32 0.44 11.44
CA PRO A 8 6.93 1.77 11.21
C PRO A 8 6.99 2.18 9.73
N LEU A 9 7.07 1.21 8.81
CA LEU A 9 7.02 1.47 7.37
C LEU A 9 5.63 1.91 6.92
N CYS A 10 4.57 1.33 7.49
CA CYS A 10 3.21 1.77 7.24
C CYS A 10 3.02 3.22 7.72
N HIS A 11 3.50 3.55 8.92
CA HIS A 11 3.51 4.93 9.42
C HIS A 11 4.21 5.90 8.46
N THR A 12 5.39 5.53 8.00
CA THR A 12 6.21 6.34 7.08
C THR A 12 5.51 6.58 5.74
N LEU A 13 4.78 5.58 5.24
CA LEU A 13 4.20 5.60 3.88
C LEU A 13 2.72 6.01 3.85
N SER A 14 2.02 6.04 4.98
CA SER A 14 0.61 6.45 5.08
C SER A 14 0.34 7.88 4.58
N THR A 15 1.16 8.85 5.01
CA THR A 15 1.00 10.25 4.58
C THR A 15 1.30 10.42 3.08
N PRO A 16 2.43 9.91 2.54
CA PRO A 16 2.67 9.89 1.09
C PRO A 16 1.54 9.22 0.30
N PHE A 17 1.04 8.06 0.75
CA PHE A 17 -0.05 7.36 0.07
C PHE A 17 -1.35 8.16 0.09
N SER A 18 -1.67 8.83 1.19
CA SER A 18 -2.83 9.70 1.28
C SER A 18 -2.73 10.91 0.33
N LYS A 19 -1.56 11.55 0.25
CA LYS A 19 -1.29 12.62 -0.73
C LYS A 19 -1.41 12.13 -2.17
N LEU A 20 -0.96 10.91 -2.45
CA LEU A 20 -1.12 10.31 -3.77
C LEU A 20 -2.60 10.11 -4.11
N ASN A 21 -3.40 9.61 -3.17
CA ASN A 21 -4.84 9.45 -3.34
C ASN A 21 -5.56 10.80 -3.59
N GLU A 22 -5.17 11.86 -2.88
CA GLU A 22 -5.69 13.21 -3.12
C GLU A 22 -5.31 13.77 -4.50
N LYS A 23 -4.07 13.49 -4.95
CA LYS A 23 -3.58 13.90 -6.28
C LYS A 23 -4.34 13.21 -7.43
N TYR A 24 -4.87 12.01 -7.19
CA TYR A 24 -5.54 11.18 -8.18
C TYR A 24 -6.98 10.80 -7.76
N PRO A 25 -7.91 11.76 -7.69
CA PRO A 25 -9.25 11.55 -7.11
C PRO A 25 -10.14 10.57 -7.90
N ASN A 26 -9.80 10.28 -9.16
CA ASN A 26 -10.50 9.28 -9.98
C ASN A 26 -10.05 7.84 -9.67
N MET A 27 -9.07 7.65 -8.79
CA MET A 27 -8.64 6.34 -8.31
C MET A 27 -8.99 6.21 -6.83
N GLN A 28 -9.61 5.08 -6.47
CA GLN A 28 -9.98 4.82 -5.09
C GLN A 28 -8.83 4.15 -4.34
N GLY A 29 -8.22 4.88 -3.41
CA GLY A 29 -7.31 4.30 -2.41
C GLY A 29 -8.08 3.56 -1.32
N ILE A 30 -7.57 2.38 -0.94
CA ILE A 30 -8.07 1.57 0.18
C ILE A 30 -6.87 1.06 0.98
N GLY A 31 -6.94 1.19 2.31
CA GLY A 31 -6.09 0.50 3.26
C GLY A 31 -6.71 -0.84 3.65
N ILE A 32 -5.92 -1.92 3.66
CA ILE A 32 -6.37 -3.26 4.04
C ILE A 32 -5.56 -3.71 5.24
N ILE A 33 -6.25 -4.04 6.33
CA ILE A 33 -5.67 -4.67 7.52
C ILE A 33 -6.13 -6.12 7.52
N SER A 34 -5.19 -7.07 7.49
CA SER A 34 -5.51 -8.50 7.48
C SER A 34 -5.40 -9.10 8.88
N GLY A 35 -6.26 -10.09 9.17
CA GLY A 35 -6.32 -10.74 10.47
C GLY A 35 -7.08 -9.95 11.54
N ASN A 36 -7.03 -10.44 12.78
CA ASN A 36 -7.80 -9.91 13.92
C ASN A 36 -6.94 -9.35 15.06
N TYR A 37 -5.68 -8.98 14.77
CA TYR A 37 -4.73 -8.56 15.79
C TYR A 37 -4.98 -7.15 16.36
N TYR A 38 -5.65 -6.28 15.60
CA TYR A 38 -5.82 -4.88 15.96
C TYR A 38 -7.27 -4.56 16.35
N SER A 39 -7.42 -3.89 17.48
CA SER A 39 -8.67 -3.31 17.94
C SER A 39 -9.09 -2.12 17.08
N ALA A 40 -10.37 -1.75 17.14
CA ALA A 40 -10.85 -0.54 16.46
C ALA A 40 -10.14 0.74 16.96
N MET A 41 -9.73 0.76 18.23
CA MET A 41 -9.01 1.90 18.81
C MET A 41 -7.61 2.05 18.20
N GLU A 42 -6.86 0.95 18.06
CA GLU A 42 -5.53 0.96 17.44
C GLU A 42 -5.58 1.38 15.97
N ILE A 43 -6.58 0.89 15.23
CA ILE A 43 -6.80 1.27 13.83
C ILE A 43 -7.11 2.77 13.72
N ASN A 44 -8.00 3.28 14.58
CA ASN A 44 -8.36 4.70 14.58
C ASN A 44 -7.19 5.59 15.01
N HIS A 45 -6.38 5.13 15.99
CA HIS A 45 -5.18 5.84 16.42
C HIS A 45 -4.17 5.96 15.27
N PHE A 46 -3.86 4.84 14.60
CA PHE A 46 -2.99 4.83 13.41
C PHE A 46 -3.49 5.79 12.33
N ALA A 47 -4.79 5.74 12.00
CA ALA A 47 -5.36 6.58 10.96
C ALA A 47 -5.25 8.08 11.33
N THR A 48 -5.47 8.41 12.61
CA THR A 48 -5.38 9.78 13.10
C THR A 48 -3.93 10.29 13.10
N GLU A 49 -3.01 9.51 13.68
CA GLU A 49 -1.59 9.87 13.82
C GLU A 49 -0.90 10.06 12.46
N THR A 50 -1.20 9.16 11.51
CA THR A 50 -0.59 9.20 10.17
C THR A 50 -1.40 10.04 9.18
N ALA A 51 -2.46 10.70 9.63
CA ALA A 51 -3.42 11.41 8.79
C ALA A 51 -3.91 10.57 7.58
N PHE A 52 -4.07 9.26 7.77
CA PHE A 52 -4.48 8.33 6.72
C PHE A 52 -5.89 8.67 6.24
N LYS A 53 -6.01 9.07 4.97
CA LYS A 53 -7.28 9.48 4.35
C LYS A 53 -8.08 8.35 3.70
N PRO A 54 -7.45 7.34 3.06
CA PRO A 54 -8.20 6.27 2.41
C PRO A 54 -9.06 5.48 3.40
N ALA A 55 -10.15 4.89 2.91
CA ALA A 55 -10.97 3.98 3.72
C ALA A 55 -10.14 2.77 4.15
N ILE A 56 -10.31 2.34 5.41
CA ILE A 56 -9.66 1.15 5.94
C ILE A 56 -10.66 0.00 5.97
N PHE A 57 -10.34 -1.07 5.27
CA PHE A 57 -11.08 -2.33 5.28
C PHE A 57 -10.35 -3.38 6.11
N ARG A 58 -11.10 -4.18 6.86
CA ARG A 58 -10.58 -5.27 7.70
C ARG A 58 -10.83 -6.62 7.03
N ASP A 59 -9.76 -7.23 6.53
CA ASP A 59 -9.75 -8.59 6.00
C ASP A 59 -9.46 -9.60 7.12
N ASN A 60 -10.41 -9.76 8.03
CA ASN A 60 -10.28 -10.59 9.23
C ASN A 60 -9.95 -12.07 8.95
N SER A 61 -10.26 -12.56 7.74
CA SER A 61 -10.08 -13.97 7.33
C SER A 61 -8.96 -14.17 6.31
N TYR A 62 -8.20 -13.10 6.01
CA TYR A 62 -7.14 -13.09 5.02
C TYR A 62 -7.58 -13.50 3.60
N GLN A 63 -8.87 -13.36 3.28
CA GLN A 63 -9.38 -13.77 1.98
C GLN A 63 -8.80 -12.90 0.87
N ILE A 64 -8.77 -11.59 1.08
CA ILE A 64 -8.23 -10.62 0.12
C ILE A 64 -6.70 -10.75 0.06
N ALA A 65 -6.04 -10.89 1.21
CA ALA A 65 -4.60 -11.13 1.27
C ALA A 65 -4.19 -12.37 0.46
N ARG A 66 -4.89 -13.49 0.62
CA ARG A 66 -4.63 -14.73 -0.15
C ARG A 66 -4.93 -14.56 -1.64
N GLN A 67 -6.04 -13.91 -2.00
CA GLN A 67 -6.39 -13.68 -3.40
C GLN A 67 -5.36 -12.82 -4.13
N LEU A 68 -4.83 -11.79 -3.46
CA LEU A 68 -3.84 -10.88 -4.03
C LEU A 68 -2.40 -11.35 -3.84
N ASN A 69 -2.19 -12.51 -3.19
CA ASN A 69 -0.88 -13.01 -2.79
C ASN A 69 -0.06 -11.95 -2.03
N ALA A 70 -0.70 -11.29 -1.06
CA ALA A 70 -0.02 -10.35 -0.17
C ALA A 70 1.02 -11.07 0.68
N THR A 71 2.21 -10.50 0.76
CA THR A 71 3.36 -11.16 1.42
C THR A 71 3.94 -10.36 2.57
N VAL A 72 3.83 -9.04 2.53
CA VAL A 72 4.42 -8.16 3.53
C VAL A 72 3.55 -6.94 3.79
N THR A 73 3.83 -6.23 4.89
CA THR A 73 3.28 -4.89 5.14
C THR A 73 4.41 -3.85 5.28
N PRO A 74 4.32 -2.71 4.57
CA PRO A 74 3.31 -2.35 3.59
C PRO A 74 3.54 -2.99 2.21
N GLU A 75 2.45 -3.26 1.50
CA GLU A 75 2.49 -3.68 0.09
C GLU A 75 1.38 -2.97 -0.71
N PHE A 76 1.72 -2.48 -1.90
CA PHE A 76 0.86 -1.64 -2.73
C PHE A 76 0.39 -2.40 -3.96
N TYR A 77 -0.86 -2.15 -4.33
CA TYR A 77 -1.54 -2.79 -5.44
C TYR A 77 -2.30 -1.75 -6.25
N ILE A 78 -2.32 -1.92 -7.57
CA ILE A 78 -3.30 -1.29 -8.46
C ILE A 78 -4.12 -2.42 -9.07
N LEU A 79 -5.43 -2.32 -8.94
CA LEU A 79 -6.38 -3.28 -9.51
C LEU A 79 -7.18 -2.60 -10.62
N ASP A 80 -7.54 -3.35 -11.65
CA ASP A 80 -8.57 -2.92 -12.61
C ASP A 80 -9.99 -3.15 -12.07
N SER A 81 -11.01 -2.75 -12.83
CA SER A 81 -12.42 -2.91 -12.45
C SER A 81 -12.89 -4.37 -12.36
N THR A 82 -12.11 -5.31 -12.89
CA THR A 82 -12.38 -6.75 -12.83
C THR A 82 -11.56 -7.46 -11.74
N GLY A 83 -10.72 -6.72 -11.02
CA GLY A 83 -9.87 -7.24 -9.95
C GLY A 83 -8.51 -7.77 -10.41
N ASN A 84 -8.10 -7.57 -11.66
CA ASN A 84 -6.76 -7.98 -12.09
C ASN A 84 -5.70 -7.03 -11.53
N ILE A 85 -4.54 -7.59 -11.17
CA ILE A 85 -3.39 -6.83 -10.67
C ILE A 85 -2.69 -6.16 -11.86
N LEU A 86 -2.73 -4.81 -11.89
CA LEU A 86 -1.97 -3.99 -12.83
C LEU A 86 -0.59 -3.59 -12.28
N TYR A 87 -0.48 -3.53 -10.95
CA TYR A 87 0.77 -3.26 -10.24
C TYR A 87 0.78 -3.95 -8.86
N GLN A 88 1.93 -4.49 -8.44
CA GLN A 88 2.17 -5.04 -7.11
C GLN A 88 3.58 -4.70 -6.61
N GLY A 89 3.71 -4.17 -5.39
CA GLY A 89 5.01 -4.07 -4.70
C GLY A 89 5.18 -2.80 -3.87
N MET A 90 6.33 -2.14 -4.01
CA MET A 90 6.72 -0.92 -3.28
C MET A 90 5.94 0.31 -3.76
N MET A 91 5.88 1.36 -2.94
CA MET A 91 5.38 2.67 -3.38
C MET A 91 6.41 3.40 -4.27
N ASP A 92 7.65 3.42 -3.81
CA ASP A 92 8.81 4.07 -4.41
C ASP A 92 10.09 3.40 -3.88
N ASP A 93 11.27 3.87 -4.32
CA ASP A 93 12.56 3.29 -3.94
C ASP A 93 13.21 3.95 -2.70
N ARG A 94 12.44 4.62 -1.83
CA ARG A 94 12.98 5.29 -0.63
C ARG A 94 13.45 4.31 0.44
N ILE A 95 12.89 3.11 0.50
CA ILE A 95 13.26 2.05 1.46
C ILE A 95 14.18 1.08 0.73
N GLU A 96 15.40 0.89 1.23
CA GLU A 96 16.36 -0.08 0.64
C GLU A 96 16.31 -1.44 1.32
N ARG A 97 16.11 -1.41 2.64
CA ARG A 97 15.92 -2.57 3.52
C ARG A 97 15.22 -2.10 4.79
N LEU A 98 14.75 -3.03 5.61
CA LEU A 98 14.15 -2.72 6.90
C LEU A 98 15.09 -1.82 7.73
N GLY A 99 14.58 -0.66 8.15
CA GLY A 99 15.34 0.34 8.91
C GLY A 99 16.31 1.22 8.11
N SER A 100 16.36 1.12 6.78
CA SER A 100 17.24 1.94 5.92
C SER A 100 16.44 2.76 4.91
N TYR A 101 16.59 4.09 4.98
CA TYR A 101 15.85 5.05 4.17
C TYR A 101 16.79 5.99 3.42
N LYS A 102 16.51 6.20 2.13
CA LYS A 102 17.20 7.21 1.31
C LYS A 102 16.69 8.61 1.65
N GLN A 103 17.61 9.56 1.73
CA GLN A 103 17.26 11.00 1.81
C GLN A 103 16.68 11.52 0.49
N GLN A 104 17.10 10.94 -0.63
CA GLN A 104 16.60 11.22 -1.97
C GLN A 104 16.41 9.90 -2.70
N TRP A 105 15.22 9.72 -3.28
CA TRP A 105 14.86 8.55 -4.07
C TRP A 105 14.38 9.01 -5.45
N LYS A 106 14.46 8.13 -6.44
CA LYS A 106 14.32 8.53 -7.86
C LYS A 106 13.10 7.90 -8.53
N ASN A 107 12.70 6.73 -8.07
CA ASN A 107 11.68 5.91 -8.72
C ASN A 107 10.39 5.98 -7.90
N ASN A 108 9.29 6.44 -8.50
CA ASN A 108 7.99 6.52 -7.86
C ASN A 108 7.07 5.44 -8.46
N TYR A 109 7.40 4.17 -8.22
CA TYR A 109 6.81 3.02 -8.92
C TYR A 109 5.27 3.02 -8.96
N LEU A 110 4.63 3.27 -7.81
CA LEU A 110 3.16 3.29 -7.72
C LEU A 110 2.57 4.46 -8.52
N GLU A 111 3.19 5.63 -8.45
CA GLU A 111 2.74 6.82 -9.19
C GLU A 111 2.95 6.66 -10.70
N ASP A 112 4.09 6.11 -11.12
CA ASP A 112 4.38 5.80 -12.53
C ASP A 112 3.39 4.79 -13.10
N ALA A 113 2.99 3.80 -12.30
CA ALA A 113 1.97 2.83 -12.66
C ALA A 113 0.58 3.48 -12.74
N ILE A 114 0.20 4.34 -11.78
CA ILE A 114 -1.03 5.14 -11.83
C ILE A 114 -1.09 5.96 -13.13
N LEU A 115 -0.01 6.68 -13.47
CA LEU A 115 0.06 7.49 -14.68
C LEU A 115 -0.10 6.65 -15.95
N SER A 116 0.50 5.45 -15.98
CA SER A 116 0.35 4.53 -17.10
C SER A 116 -1.10 4.09 -17.28
N VAL A 117 -1.73 3.59 -16.19
CA VAL A 117 -3.11 3.10 -16.21
C VAL A 117 -4.10 4.21 -16.60
N ARG A 118 -3.91 5.43 -16.10
CA ARG A 118 -4.75 6.59 -16.47
C ARG A 118 -4.68 6.95 -17.95
N ASN A 119 -3.56 6.64 -18.61
CA ASN A 119 -3.38 6.85 -20.05
C ASN A 119 -3.78 5.61 -20.87
N ASN A 120 -4.46 4.63 -20.26
CA ASN A 120 -4.78 3.33 -20.87
C ASN A 120 -3.54 2.58 -21.37
N LEU A 121 -2.40 2.77 -20.69
CA LEU A 121 -1.14 2.09 -20.97
C LEU A 121 -0.84 1.06 -19.88
N LYS A 122 -0.13 0.00 -20.27
CA LYS A 122 0.43 -0.96 -19.30
C LYS A 122 1.59 -0.32 -18.54
N PRO A 123 1.66 -0.43 -17.20
CA PRO A 123 2.82 0.01 -16.43
C PRO A 123 4.10 -0.63 -16.96
N LYS A 124 5.18 0.16 -17.10
CA LYS A 124 6.50 -0.36 -17.49
C LYS A 124 7.06 -1.35 -16.46
N ILE A 125 6.77 -1.09 -15.18
CA ILE A 125 7.11 -1.95 -14.05
C ILE A 125 5.80 -2.37 -13.42
N GLU A 126 5.43 -3.63 -13.59
CA GLU A 126 4.20 -4.21 -13.03
C GLU A 126 4.44 -4.80 -11.64
N ARG A 127 5.70 -5.17 -11.34
CA ARG A 127 6.07 -5.78 -10.07
C ARG A 127 7.40 -5.27 -9.57
N THR A 128 7.43 -4.96 -8.27
CA THR A 128 8.66 -4.75 -7.52
C THR A 128 8.69 -5.68 -6.31
N THR A 129 9.87 -6.02 -5.81
CA THR A 129 9.99 -6.80 -4.57
C THR A 129 9.64 -5.87 -3.40
N PRO A 130 8.54 -6.10 -2.67
CA PRO A 130 8.17 -5.26 -1.55
C PRO A 130 9.11 -5.48 -0.36
N ILE A 131 9.24 -4.45 0.48
CA ILE A 131 10.07 -4.49 1.69
C ILE A 131 9.17 -4.21 2.87
N GLY A 132 9.06 -5.18 3.76
CA GLY A 132 8.19 -5.11 4.93
C GLY A 132 8.33 -6.31 5.84
N CYS A 133 7.63 -6.27 6.97
CA CYS A 133 7.46 -7.46 7.81
C CYS A 133 6.52 -8.44 7.11
N SER A 134 6.81 -9.74 7.21
CA SER A 134 5.99 -10.79 6.61
C SER A 134 4.55 -10.75 7.13
N LEU A 135 3.60 -10.92 6.23
CA LEU A 135 2.21 -11.14 6.57
C LEU A 135 2.03 -12.63 6.87
N GLU A 136 1.83 -12.97 8.14
CA GLU A 136 1.55 -14.34 8.58
C GLU A 136 0.04 -14.59 8.60
N TYR A 137 -0.36 -15.73 8.01
CA TYR A 137 -1.75 -16.15 7.77
C TYR A 137 -2.26 -17.14 8.81
#